data_AF-A0A1S4ABQ8-F1
#
_entry.id   AF-A0A1S4ABQ8-F1
#
_cell.length_a   1.000
_cell.length_b   1.000
_cell.length_c   1.000
_cell.angle_alpha   90.00
_cell.angle_beta   90.00
_cell.angle_gamma   90.00
#
_symmetry.space_group_name_H-M   'P 1'
#
loop_
_entity.id
_entity.type
_entity.pdbx_description
1 polymer ?
#
loop_
_entity_poly.entity_id
_entity_poly.type
_entity_poly.pdbx_seq_one_letter_code
_entity_poly.pdbx_strand_id
1 'polypeptide(L)'
;MILFRLCAFNAGHELEPFILFRIIEVLHSSYKAGHIQIADYISFFITLLSRFQVYPEKIYPTKKHEGKSNRGTFKSVVRAVCSCLSQIGDDVLVLQLLEKVVLDEISHKRPVDNIYGFIRLLITLDSKPTRLSEQTINRLSDVLPEYFLDVMTHIPEEDNESSKILIRQTRHYYLLPGFFLLDRSNILLNQILKVMESFISANVSTLLPHQDGALVKDHSSRILSIASVLLLMHGDVKMQKLLLACKTQITNILQSMLTLKSSGDITISIEERHKIRSAYDRLVAAISTLEYD
;
A
#
# COMPACT_ATOMS: atom_id res chain seq x y z
N MET A 1 -28.51 -12.26 -0.59
CA MET A 1 -27.77 -11.07 -0.11
C MET A 1 -27.39 -11.09 1.38
N ILE A 2 -28.33 -11.14 2.34
CA ILE A 2 -28.02 -10.98 3.79
C ILE A 2 -27.16 -12.13 4.35
N LEU A 3 -27.42 -13.38 3.94
CA LEU A 3 -26.66 -14.55 4.42
C LEU A 3 -25.18 -14.50 4.03
N PHE A 4 -24.84 -14.14 2.79
CA PHE A 4 -23.45 -14.09 2.33
C PHE A 4 -22.66 -12.93 2.96
N ARG A 5 -23.30 -11.78 3.20
CA ARG A 5 -22.67 -10.68 3.94
C ARG A 5 -22.46 -11.02 5.41
N LEU A 6 -23.40 -11.73 6.05
CA LEU A 6 -23.24 -12.26 7.41
C LEU A 6 -22.15 -13.33 7.49
N CYS A 7 -22.03 -14.22 6.50
CA CYS A 7 -20.95 -15.19 6.42
C CYS A 7 -19.58 -14.51 6.22
N ALA A 8 -19.45 -13.51 5.34
CA ALA A 8 -18.21 -12.76 5.17
C ALA A 8 -17.85 -11.94 6.42
N PHE A 9 -18.85 -11.40 7.11
CA PHE A 9 -18.68 -10.68 8.38
C PHE A 9 -18.18 -11.61 9.50
N ASN A 10 -18.79 -12.79 9.67
CA ASN A 10 -18.36 -13.78 10.66
C ASN A 10 -17.03 -14.46 10.26
N ALA A 11 -16.75 -14.57 8.96
CA ALA A 11 -15.49 -15.10 8.42
C ALA A 11 -14.27 -14.25 8.78
N GLY A 12 -14.46 -12.95 8.97
CA GLY A 12 -13.39 -12.06 9.39
C GLY A 12 -12.99 -12.20 10.86
N HIS A 13 -13.80 -12.87 11.69
CA HIS A 13 -13.64 -12.86 13.14
C HIS A 13 -13.03 -14.13 13.74
N GLU A 14 -13.38 -15.34 13.26
CA GLU A 14 -12.96 -16.57 13.98
C GLU A 14 -13.05 -17.87 13.16
N LEU A 15 -13.32 -17.80 11.85
CA LEU A 15 -13.47 -18.99 11.02
C LEU A 15 -12.12 -19.68 10.78
N GLU A 16 -12.08 -20.99 11.04
CA GLU A 16 -10.91 -21.81 10.71
C GLU A 16 -10.56 -21.66 9.23
N PRO A 17 -9.25 -21.53 8.88
CA PRO A 17 -8.84 -21.33 7.49
C PRO A 17 -9.43 -22.35 6.52
N PHE A 18 -9.53 -23.62 6.93
CA PHE A 18 -10.11 -24.69 6.13
C PHE A 18 -11.57 -24.41 5.74
N ILE A 19 -12.41 -24.00 6.71
CA ILE A 19 -13.81 -23.70 6.45
C ILE A 19 -13.94 -22.48 5.53
N LEU A 20 -13.09 -21.46 5.73
CA LEU A 20 -13.07 -20.28 4.87
C LEU A 20 -12.75 -20.64 3.42
N PHE A 21 -11.71 -21.44 3.17
CA PHE A 21 -11.37 -21.87 1.81
C PHE A 21 -12.47 -22.74 1.19
N ARG A 22 -13.15 -23.57 2.00
CA ARG A 22 -14.29 -24.34 1.53
C ARG A 22 -15.47 -23.44 1.12
N ILE A 23 -15.73 -22.36 1.85
CA ILE A 23 -16.74 -21.36 1.48
C ILE A 23 -16.38 -20.71 0.13
N ILE A 24 -15.12 -20.28 -0.05
CA ILE A 24 -14.65 -19.69 -1.31
C ILE A 24 -14.83 -20.67 -2.49
N GLU A 25 -14.48 -21.94 -2.29
CA GLU A 25 -14.60 -22.98 -3.32
C GLU A 25 -16.07 -23.25 -3.71
N VAL A 26 -16.96 -23.41 -2.72
CA VAL A 26 -18.38 -23.63 -2.95
C VAL A 26 -19.01 -22.41 -3.63
N LEU A 27 -18.66 -21.21 -3.19
CA LEU A 27 -19.11 -19.96 -3.80
C LEU A 27 -18.66 -19.86 -5.27
N HIS A 28 -17.39 -20.12 -5.56
CA HIS A 28 -16.86 -20.07 -6.92
C HIS A 28 -17.52 -21.11 -7.82
N SER A 29 -17.72 -22.33 -7.34
CA SER A 29 -18.40 -23.40 -8.08
C SER A 29 -19.86 -23.04 -8.38
N SER A 30 -20.56 -22.49 -7.38
CA SER A 30 -21.95 -22.04 -7.53
C SER A 30 -22.09 -20.87 -8.52
N TYR A 31 -21.11 -19.95 -8.51
CA TYR A 31 -21.03 -18.88 -9.51
C TYR A 31 -20.82 -19.44 -10.92
N LYS A 32 -19.85 -20.37 -11.11
CA LYS A 32 -19.61 -21.01 -12.41
C LYS A 32 -20.82 -21.80 -12.94
N ALA A 33 -21.61 -22.38 -12.05
CA ALA A 33 -22.86 -23.05 -12.40
C ALA A 33 -24.03 -22.10 -12.71
N GLY A 34 -23.82 -20.77 -12.64
CA GLY A 34 -24.84 -19.76 -12.91
C GLY A 34 -25.84 -19.55 -11.78
N HIS A 35 -25.59 -20.09 -10.59
CA HIS A 35 -26.49 -19.98 -9.44
C HIS A 35 -26.32 -18.70 -8.64
N ILE A 36 -25.24 -17.95 -8.87
CA ILE A 36 -24.93 -16.71 -8.15
C ILE A 36 -24.72 -15.59 -9.18
N GLN A 37 -25.37 -14.46 -8.96
CA GLN A 37 -25.16 -13.28 -9.79
C GLN A 37 -23.75 -12.72 -9.58
N ILE A 38 -23.12 -12.22 -10.64
CA ILE A 38 -21.77 -11.64 -10.59
C ILE A 38 -21.63 -10.55 -9.52
N ALA A 39 -22.66 -9.72 -9.32
CA ALA A 39 -22.66 -8.67 -8.33
C ALA A 39 -22.59 -9.21 -6.88
N ASP A 40 -23.34 -10.27 -6.57
CA ASP A 40 -23.30 -10.94 -5.27
C ASP A 40 -21.94 -11.63 -5.05
N TYR A 41 -21.41 -12.26 -6.10
CA TYR A 41 -20.13 -12.94 -6.10
C TYR A 41 -18.96 -11.99 -5.79
N ILE A 42 -18.90 -10.87 -6.51
CA ILE A 42 -17.92 -9.81 -6.29
C ILE A 42 -18.12 -9.17 -4.91
N SER A 43 -19.36 -8.86 -4.53
CA SER A 43 -19.66 -8.22 -3.24
C SER A 43 -19.19 -9.08 -2.06
N PHE A 44 -19.28 -10.42 -2.15
CA PHE A 44 -18.75 -11.31 -1.14
C PHE A 44 -17.24 -11.13 -0.98
N PHE A 45 -16.46 -11.16 -2.07
CA PHE A 45 -15.00 -11.05 -1.99
C PHE A 45 -14.53 -9.69 -1.51
N ILE A 46 -15.16 -8.61 -1.97
CA ILE A 46 -14.87 -7.27 -1.45
C ILE A 46 -15.15 -7.21 0.05
N THR A 47 -16.27 -7.75 0.50
CA THR A 47 -16.61 -7.79 1.93
C THR A 47 -15.59 -8.62 2.71
N LEU A 48 -15.21 -9.79 2.19
CA LEU A 48 -14.22 -10.67 2.81
C LEU A 48 -12.88 -9.95 2.97
N LEU A 49 -12.36 -9.33 1.91
CA LEU A 49 -11.09 -8.59 1.98
C LEU A 49 -11.18 -7.36 2.89
N SER A 50 -12.32 -6.66 2.88
CA SER A 50 -12.54 -5.45 3.69
C SER A 50 -12.63 -5.76 5.19
N ARG A 51 -13.26 -6.88 5.56
CA ARG A 51 -13.63 -7.21 6.94
C ARG A 51 -12.72 -8.25 7.59
N PHE A 52 -11.81 -8.86 6.84
CA PHE A 52 -10.85 -9.80 7.42
C PHE A 52 -9.97 -9.09 8.44
N GLN A 53 -10.03 -9.53 9.70
CA GLN A 53 -9.18 -8.98 10.75
C GLN A 53 -7.80 -9.63 10.69
N VAL A 54 -6.78 -8.85 10.34
CA VAL A 54 -5.41 -9.35 10.30
C VAL A 54 -4.72 -9.04 11.62
N TYR A 55 -4.15 -10.08 12.23
CA TYR A 55 -3.30 -10.00 13.40
C TYR A 55 -1.85 -10.16 12.93
N PRO A 56 -1.02 -9.10 12.97
CA PRO A 56 0.36 -9.18 12.54
C PRO A 56 1.15 -10.18 13.39
N GLU A 57 2.24 -10.73 12.82
CA GLU A 57 3.22 -11.49 13.61
C GLU A 57 3.80 -10.62 14.72
N LYS A 58 4.40 -11.27 15.73
CA LYS A 58 4.89 -10.81 17.04
C LYS A 58 5.67 -9.48 17.14
N ILE A 59 5.76 -8.67 16.09
CA ILE A 59 6.23 -7.28 16.09
C ILE A 59 5.28 -6.38 16.91
N TYR A 60 4.01 -6.77 17.07
CA TYR A 60 3.03 -6.07 17.91
C TYR A 60 2.39 -7.02 18.94
N PRO A 61 2.66 -6.88 20.24
CA PRO A 61 1.97 -7.66 21.26
C PRO A 61 0.56 -7.13 21.49
N THR A 62 -0.41 -7.56 20.67
CA THR A 62 -1.83 -7.38 21.01
C THR A 62 -2.28 -8.49 21.96
N LYS A 63 -2.65 -8.11 23.19
CA LYS A 63 -3.07 -9.00 24.31
C LYS A 63 -4.25 -9.95 24.01
N LYS A 64 -4.92 -9.85 22.85
CA LYS A 64 -6.20 -10.52 22.56
C LYS A 64 -6.10 -11.84 21.81
N HIS A 65 -4.98 -12.14 21.14
CA HIS A 65 -4.83 -13.36 20.37
C HIS A 65 -3.53 -14.03 20.81
N GLU A 66 -3.59 -15.32 21.16
CA GLU A 66 -2.55 -16.16 21.82
C GLU A 66 -1.21 -16.29 21.05
N GLY A 67 -0.66 -15.20 20.53
CA GLY A 67 0.59 -15.15 19.77
C GLY A 67 0.52 -15.75 18.35
N LYS A 68 -0.66 -16.17 17.87
CA LYS A 68 -0.85 -16.73 16.51
C LYS A 68 -1.24 -15.63 15.52
N SER A 69 -0.35 -15.33 14.58
CA SER A 69 -0.67 -14.47 13.43
C SER A 69 -1.51 -15.23 12.41
N ASN A 70 -2.48 -14.53 11.80
CA ASN A 70 -3.25 -15.03 10.67
C ASN A 70 -2.89 -14.33 9.34
N ARG A 71 -1.76 -13.58 9.30
CA ARG A 71 -1.32 -12.87 8.09
C ARG A 71 -1.06 -13.82 6.91
N GLY A 72 -0.50 -15.00 7.19
CA GLY A 72 -0.34 -16.07 6.20
C GLY A 72 -1.69 -16.52 5.61
N THR A 73 -2.71 -16.67 6.45
CA THR A 73 -4.08 -16.99 6.02
C THR A 73 -4.64 -15.88 5.13
N PHE A 74 -4.54 -14.62 5.56
CA PHE A 74 -5.02 -13.49 4.77
C PHE A 74 -4.34 -13.41 3.39
N LYS A 75 -3.01 -13.63 3.33
CA LYS A 75 -2.27 -13.70 2.06
C LYS A 75 -2.81 -14.80 1.14
N SER A 76 -3.14 -15.96 1.68
CA SER A 76 -3.75 -17.06 0.92
C SER A 76 -5.18 -16.73 0.48
N VAL A 77 -5.96 -16.02 1.30
CA VAL A 77 -7.29 -15.51 0.94
C VAL A 77 -7.19 -14.52 -0.22
N VAL A 78 -6.31 -13.52 -0.14
CA VAL A 78 -6.09 -12.55 -1.23
C VAL A 78 -5.76 -13.27 -2.54
N ARG A 79 -4.86 -14.28 -2.50
CA ARG A 79 -4.53 -15.10 -3.68
C ARG A 79 -5.72 -15.86 -4.24
N ALA A 80 -6.51 -16.50 -3.38
CA ALA A 80 -7.70 -17.23 -3.79
C ALA A 80 -8.75 -16.30 -4.42
N VAL A 81 -8.98 -15.13 -3.82
CA VAL A 81 -9.87 -14.08 -4.34
C VAL A 81 -9.40 -13.59 -5.71
N CYS A 82 -8.11 -13.27 -5.85
CA CYS A 82 -7.53 -12.84 -7.13
C CYS A 82 -7.71 -13.90 -8.22
N SER A 83 -7.41 -15.17 -7.91
CA SER A 83 -7.60 -16.31 -8.83
C SER A 83 -9.06 -16.53 -9.21
N CYS A 84 -9.98 -16.34 -8.27
CA CYS A 84 -11.41 -16.44 -8.52
C CYS A 84 -11.91 -15.36 -9.48
N LEU A 85 -11.48 -14.11 -9.26
CA LEU A 85 -11.92 -12.97 -10.05
C LEU A 85 -11.32 -12.96 -11.46
N SER A 86 -10.07 -13.42 -11.64
CA SER A 86 -9.46 -13.60 -12.98
C SER A 86 -10.10 -14.71 -13.81
N GLN A 87 -11.03 -15.48 -13.23
CA GLN A 87 -11.77 -16.55 -13.91
C GLN A 87 -13.22 -16.16 -14.25
N ILE A 88 -13.64 -14.93 -13.96
CA ILE A 88 -14.99 -14.43 -14.27
C ILE A 88 -15.20 -14.26 -15.78
N GLY A 89 -14.14 -13.95 -16.52
CA GLY A 89 -14.22 -13.72 -17.97
C GLY A 89 -13.30 -12.56 -18.37
N ASP A 90 -13.88 -11.51 -18.95
CA ASP A 90 -13.14 -10.34 -19.42
C ASP A 90 -12.62 -9.49 -18.26
N ASP A 91 -11.31 -9.53 -18.03
CA ASP A 91 -10.62 -8.75 -17.00
C ASP A 91 -10.89 -7.24 -17.10
N VAL A 92 -11.11 -6.70 -18.31
CA VAL A 92 -11.40 -5.26 -18.51
C VAL A 92 -12.75 -4.92 -17.88
N LEU A 93 -13.78 -5.71 -18.18
CA LEU A 93 -15.12 -5.48 -17.63
C LEU A 93 -15.16 -5.71 -16.12
N VAL A 94 -14.44 -6.73 -15.65
CA VAL A 94 -14.32 -7.01 -14.21
C VAL A 94 -13.59 -5.88 -13.49
N LEU A 95 -12.53 -5.34 -14.07
CA LEU A 95 -11.83 -4.17 -13.55
C LEU A 95 -12.76 -2.96 -13.45
N GLN A 96 -13.50 -2.65 -14.52
CA GLN A 96 -14.46 -1.52 -14.53
C GLN A 96 -15.54 -1.64 -13.44
N LEU A 97 -16.03 -2.85 -13.17
CA LEU A 97 -17.00 -3.09 -12.09
C LEU A 97 -16.39 -2.90 -10.69
N LEU A 98 -15.09 -3.13 -10.56
CA LEU A 98 -14.39 -3.16 -9.28
C LEU A 98 -13.71 -1.85 -8.92
N GLU A 99 -13.22 -1.09 -9.88
CA GLU A 99 -12.39 0.12 -9.67
C GLU A 99 -12.94 1.02 -8.57
N LYS A 100 -14.19 1.47 -8.72
CA LYS A 100 -14.82 2.40 -7.78
C LYS A 100 -14.90 1.81 -6.37
N VAL A 101 -15.38 0.57 -6.25
CA VAL A 101 -15.59 -0.08 -4.95
C VAL A 101 -14.25 -0.33 -4.25
N VAL A 102 -13.25 -0.76 -5.00
CA VAL A 102 -11.90 -1.01 -4.48
C VAL A 102 -11.24 0.30 -4.04
N LEU A 103 -11.36 1.36 -4.82
CA LEU A 103 -10.87 2.69 -4.44
C LEU A 103 -11.54 3.24 -3.20
N ASP A 104 -12.87 3.07 -3.09
CA ASP A 104 -13.59 3.48 -1.91
C ASP A 104 -13.02 2.73 -0.69
N GLU A 105 -12.82 1.41 -0.76
CA GLU A 105 -12.21 0.65 0.34
C GLU A 105 -10.77 1.07 0.68
N ILE A 106 -9.93 1.38 -0.32
CA ILE A 106 -8.57 1.92 -0.10
C ILE A 106 -8.63 3.27 0.63
N SER A 107 -9.61 4.12 0.29
CA SER A 107 -9.76 5.46 0.84
C SER A 107 -10.25 5.46 2.32
N HIS A 108 -10.85 4.37 2.80
CA HIS A 108 -11.49 4.30 4.13
C HIS A 108 -10.54 4.03 5.32
N LYS A 109 -9.27 4.50 5.28
CA LYS A 109 -8.24 4.31 6.35
C LYS A 109 -8.26 2.90 6.97
N ARG A 110 -8.30 1.87 6.13
CA ARG A 110 -8.30 0.45 6.53
C ARG A 110 -6.91 0.04 7.05
N PRO A 111 -6.79 -1.07 7.80
CA PRO A 111 -5.47 -1.62 8.13
C PRO A 111 -4.64 -1.90 6.86
N VAL A 112 -3.32 -1.74 6.99
CA VAL A 112 -2.35 -1.85 5.87
C VAL A 112 -2.49 -3.16 5.10
N ASP A 113 -2.80 -4.28 5.78
CA ASP A 113 -3.06 -5.56 5.15
C ASP A 113 -4.27 -5.54 4.21
N ASN A 114 -5.39 -4.95 4.64
CA ASN A 114 -6.59 -4.89 3.83
C ASN A 114 -6.37 -4.03 2.58
N ILE A 115 -5.72 -2.87 2.74
CA ILE A 115 -5.32 -2.01 1.61
C ILE A 115 -4.40 -2.77 0.65
N TYR A 116 -3.42 -3.52 1.17
CA TYR A 116 -2.58 -4.41 0.37
C TYR A 116 -3.39 -5.42 -0.46
N GLY A 117 -4.43 -6.02 0.13
CA GLY A 117 -5.33 -6.94 -0.57
C GLY A 117 -6.05 -6.27 -1.74
N PHE A 118 -6.52 -5.04 -1.55
CA PHE A 118 -7.17 -4.25 -2.60
C PHE A 118 -6.22 -3.80 -3.71
N ILE A 119 -5.02 -3.37 -3.37
CA ILE A 119 -4.00 -3.03 -4.38
C ILE A 119 -3.63 -4.27 -5.21
N ARG A 120 -3.46 -5.43 -4.55
CA ARG A 120 -3.24 -6.73 -5.24
C ARG A 120 -4.37 -7.07 -6.19
N LEU A 121 -5.61 -6.75 -5.80
CA LEU A 121 -6.77 -7.00 -6.64
C LEU A 121 -6.74 -6.16 -7.92
N LEU A 122 -6.47 -4.85 -7.80
CA LEU A 122 -6.33 -3.96 -8.96
C LEU A 122 -5.26 -4.50 -9.93
N ILE A 123 -4.08 -4.87 -9.42
CA ILE A 123 -2.97 -5.34 -10.25
C ILE A 123 -3.28 -6.65 -10.94
N THR A 124 -4.09 -7.51 -10.33
CA THR A 124 -4.48 -8.80 -10.92
C THR A 124 -5.28 -8.59 -12.20
N LEU A 125 -6.15 -7.58 -12.23
CA LEU A 125 -7.08 -7.32 -13.33
C LEU A 125 -6.56 -6.27 -14.32
N ASP A 126 -5.68 -5.38 -13.86
CA ASP A 126 -5.03 -4.37 -14.69
C ASP A 126 -3.89 -4.97 -15.56
N SER A 127 -3.50 -4.26 -16.62
CA SER A 127 -2.45 -4.67 -17.56
C SER A 127 -1.31 -3.67 -17.67
N LYS A 128 -0.33 -3.93 -18.55
CA LYS A 128 0.68 -2.96 -18.97
C LYS A 128 0.54 -2.72 -20.49
N PRO A 129 0.23 -1.50 -20.96
CA PRO A 129 -0.06 -0.28 -20.18
C PRO A 129 -1.33 -0.42 -19.34
N THR A 130 -1.49 0.45 -18.34
CA THR A 130 -2.62 0.41 -17.43
C THR A 130 -3.95 0.58 -18.17
N ARG A 131 -4.96 -0.17 -17.72
CA ARG A 131 -6.37 -0.08 -18.11
C ARG A 131 -7.19 0.74 -17.12
N LEU A 132 -6.56 1.19 -16.03
CA LEU A 132 -7.23 1.97 -15.01
C LEU A 132 -7.77 3.27 -15.61
N SER A 133 -9.00 3.63 -15.24
CA SER A 133 -9.57 4.91 -15.66
C SER A 133 -8.76 6.09 -15.13
N GLU A 134 -8.81 7.23 -15.82
CA GLU A 134 -8.15 8.46 -15.39
C GLU A 134 -8.62 8.90 -13.99
N GLN A 135 -9.92 8.76 -13.70
CA GLN A 135 -10.47 9.01 -12.37
C GLN A 135 -9.82 8.12 -11.31
N THR A 136 -9.59 6.85 -11.64
CA THR A 136 -8.93 5.91 -10.74
C THR A 136 -7.47 6.26 -10.52
N ILE A 137 -6.74 6.63 -11.58
CA ILE A 137 -5.34 7.09 -11.49
C ILE A 137 -5.23 8.31 -10.57
N ASN A 138 -6.09 9.32 -10.76
CA ASN A 138 -6.07 10.53 -9.94
C ASN A 138 -6.34 10.20 -8.46
N ARG A 139 -7.38 9.42 -8.15
CA ARG A 139 -7.68 9.01 -6.76
C ARG A 139 -6.56 8.16 -6.14
N LEU A 140 -5.96 7.24 -6.91
CA LEU A 140 -4.82 6.46 -6.44
C LEU A 140 -3.62 7.36 -6.12
N SER A 141 -3.41 8.42 -6.90
CA SER A 141 -2.31 9.35 -6.66
C SER A 141 -2.43 10.11 -5.34
N ASP A 142 -3.65 10.30 -4.85
CA ASP A 142 -3.92 10.95 -3.57
C ASP A 142 -3.73 9.98 -2.39
N VAL A 143 -4.20 8.74 -2.52
CA VAL A 143 -4.26 7.77 -1.40
C VAL A 143 -3.02 6.87 -1.26
N LEU A 144 -2.35 6.52 -2.36
CA LEU A 144 -1.17 5.63 -2.33
C LEU A 144 0.04 6.22 -1.60
N PRO A 145 0.36 7.53 -1.70
CA PRO A 145 1.43 8.13 -0.92
C PRO A 145 1.23 7.91 0.57
N GLU A 146 0.02 8.15 1.09
CA GLU A 146 -0.31 7.91 2.51
C GLU A 146 -0.14 6.43 2.88
N TYR A 147 -0.65 5.52 2.05
CA TYR A 147 -0.47 4.09 2.25
C TYR A 147 1.03 3.70 2.36
N PHE A 148 1.89 4.24 1.50
CA PHE A 148 3.33 3.96 1.56
C PHE A 148 3.98 4.45 2.85
N LEU A 149 3.56 5.63 3.35
CA LEU A 149 4.02 6.15 4.63
C LEU A 149 3.51 5.33 5.81
N ASP A 150 2.25 4.87 5.74
CA ASP A 150 1.70 3.96 6.76
C ASP A 150 2.51 2.66 6.82
N VAL A 151 2.88 2.07 5.69
CA VAL A 151 3.75 0.88 5.66
C VAL A 151 5.10 1.15 6.33
N MET A 152 5.74 2.29 6.07
CA MET A 152 7.03 2.61 6.69
C MET A 152 6.94 2.76 8.21
N THR A 153 5.83 3.31 8.67
CA THR A 153 5.71 3.76 10.05
C THR A 153 5.03 2.75 10.97
N HIS A 154 4.22 1.82 10.43
CA HIS A 154 3.65 0.68 11.15
C HIS A 154 4.56 -0.56 11.11
N ILE A 155 5.82 -0.41 10.72
CA ILE A 155 6.84 -1.46 10.81
C ILE A 155 8.09 -0.79 11.37
N PRO A 156 8.28 -0.79 12.71
CA PRO A 156 9.35 -0.04 13.36
C PRO A 156 10.72 -0.59 12.97
N GLU A 157 11.74 0.26 13.06
CA GLU A 157 13.13 -0.16 12.91
C GLU A 157 13.59 -0.84 14.21
N GLU A 158 14.07 -2.06 14.13
CA GLU A 158 14.67 -2.79 15.26
C GLU A 158 16.20 -2.76 15.14
N ASP A 159 16.88 -2.74 16.29
CA ASP A 159 18.34 -2.54 16.34
C ASP A 159 19.16 -3.73 15.84
N ASN A 160 18.61 -4.95 15.90
CA ASN A 160 19.30 -6.17 15.48
C ASN A 160 19.27 -6.38 13.95
N GLU A 161 20.41 -6.78 13.36
CA GLU A 161 20.57 -6.98 11.91
C GLU A 161 19.61 -8.02 11.31
N SER A 162 19.32 -9.12 12.02
CA SER A 162 18.35 -10.11 11.54
C SER A 162 16.93 -9.53 11.48
N SER A 163 16.57 -8.67 12.44
CA SER A 163 15.31 -7.96 12.45
C SER A 163 15.23 -6.93 11.32
N LYS A 164 16.31 -6.19 11.04
CA LYS A 164 16.36 -5.22 9.93
C LYS A 164 16.08 -5.87 8.57
N ILE A 165 16.63 -7.06 8.32
CA ILE A 165 16.35 -7.83 7.10
C ILE A 165 14.86 -8.18 7.02
N LEU A 166 14.28 -8.70 8.11
CA LEU A 166 12.86 -9.07 8.16
C LEU A 166 11.93 -7.86 7.96
N ILE A 167 12.27 -6.73 8.58
CA ILE A 167 11.55 -5.45 8.43
C ILE A 167 11.60 -4.98 6.98
N ARG A 168 12.78 -5.00 6.34
CA ARG A 168 12.93 -4.64 4.93
C ARG A 168 12.09 -5.54 4.03
N GLN A 169 12.12 -6.85 4.25
CA GLN A 169 11.30 -7.81 3.50
C GLN A 169 9.80 -7.58 3.71
N THR A 170 9.40 -7.25 4.93
CA THR A 170 8.00 -6.96 5.28
C THR A 170 7.51 -5.68 4.62
N ARG A 171 8.31 -4.60 4.68
CA ARG A 171 8.03 -3.34 3.98
C ARG A 171 7.94 -3.58 2.48
N HIS A 172 8.92 -4.26 1.90
CA HIS A 172 8.93 -4.60 0.47
C HIS A 172 7.69 -5.43 0.08
N TYR A 173 7.28 -6.40 0.89
CA TYR A 173 6.06 -7.19 0.65
C TYR A 173 4.82 -6.30 0.46
N TYR A 174 4.63 -5.30 1.33
CA TYR A 174 3.47 -4.41 1.26
C TYR A 174 3.57 -3.37 0.13
N LEU A 175 4.77 -2.85 -0.14
CA LEU A 175 4.98 -1.84 -1.19
C LEU A 175 4.98 -2.42 -2.61
N LEU A 176 5.46 -3.66 -2.78
CA LEU A 176 5.69 -4.26 -4.09
C LEU A 176 4.45 -4.24 -5.01
N PRO A 177 3.22 -4.53 -4.55
CA PRO A 177 2.03 -4.33 -5.37
C PRO A 177 1.91 -2.88 -5.86
N GLY A 178 2.08 -1.89 -4.97
CA GLY A 178 2.09 -0.49 -5.36
C GLY A 178 3.09 -0.21 -6.48
N PHE A 179 4.31 -0.75 -6.39
CA PHE A 179 5.33 -0.59 -7.43
C PHE A 179 4.90 -1.17 -8.79
N PHE A 180 4.18 -2.29 -8.81
CA PHE A 180 3.59 -2.81 -10.04
C PHE A 180 2.55 -1.88 -10.67
N LEU A 181 1.77 -1.14 -9.87
CA LEU A 181 0.87 -0.10 -10.41
C LEU A 181 1.67 1.05 -11.04
N LEU A 182 2.75 1.48 -10.39
CA LEU A 182 3.61 2.55 -10.89
C LEU A 182 4.29 2.14 -12.21
N ASP A 183 4.74 0.90 -12.32
CA ASP A 183 5.34 0.35 -13.54
C ASP A 183 4.38 0.29 -14.73
N ARG A 184 3.06 0.27 -14.47
CA ARG A 184 2.02 0.26 -15.49
C ARG A 184 1.55 1.65 -15.90
N SER A 185 1.83 2.67 -15.07
CA SER A 185 1.39 4.05 -15.29
C SER A 185 2.43 5.07 -14.85
N ASN A 186 3.19 5.60 -15.82
CA ASN A 186 4.11 6.71 -15.58
C ASN A 186 3.39 7.97 -15.08
N ILE A 187 2.11 8.16 -15.47
CA ILE A 187 1.29 9.27 -14.99
C ILE A 187 1.07 9.14 -13.48
N LEU A 188 0.69 7.95 -13.02
CA LEU A 188 0.49 7.67 -11.59
C LEU A 188 1.78 7.88 -10.79
N LEU A 189 2.91 7.35 -11.28
CA LEU A 189 4.22 7.56 -10.64
C LEU A 189 4.55 9.05 -10.50
N ASN A 190 4.41 9.81 -11.59
CA ASN A 190 4.68 11.25 -11.59
C ASN A 190 3.79 12.02 -10.61
N GLN A 191 2.51 11.69 -10.54
CA GLN A 191 1.58 12.32 -9.60
C GLN A 191 1.94 11.99 -8.15
N ILE A 192 2.24 10.71 -7.84
CA ILE A 192 2.64 10.27 -6.50
C ILE A 192 3.92 10.98 -6.03
N LEU A 193 4.92 11.13 -6.90
CA LEU A 193 6.14 11.85 -6.54
C LEU A 193 5.87 13.34 -6.22
N LYS A 194 4.96 13.99 -6.97
CA LYS A 194 4.54 15.38 -6.67
C LYS A 194 3.79 15.47 -5.33
N VAL A 195 2.92 14.51 -5.03
CA VAL A 195 2.21 14.48 -3.74
C VAL A 195 3.20 14.26 -2.59
N MET A 196 4.17 13.35 -2.75
CA MET A 196 5.25 13.17 -1.78
C MET A 196 6.11 14.42 -1.59
N GLU A 197 6.43 15.14 -2.66
CA GLU A 197 7.10 16.44 -2.58
C GLU A 197 6.29 17.43 -1.73
N SER A 198 4.98 17.51 -1.96
CA SER A 198 4.09 18.39 -1.18
C SER A 198 4.06 18.04 0.31
N PHE A 199 4.17 16.76 0.65
CA PHE A 199 4.30 16.31 2.04
C PHE A 199 5.59 16.78 2.71
N ILE A 200 6.64 17.10 1.95
CA ILE A 200 7.87 17.66 2.49
C ILE A 200 7.70 19.16 2.69
N SER A 201 7.12 19.87 1.71
CA SER A 201 6.96 21.32 1.80
C SER A 201 5.83 21.79 2.72
N ALA A 202 4.83 20.95 3.00
CA ALA A 202 3.67 21.32 3.79
C ALA A 202 3.94 21.28 5.30
N ASN A 203 3.67 22.40 5.99
CA ASN A 203 3.64 22.45 7.45
C ASN A 203 2.53 21.53 7.98
N VAL A 204 2.77 20.89 9.13
CA VAL A 204 1.85 19.93 9.79
C VAL A 204 0.42 20.48 9.90
N SER A 205 0.27 21.79 10.07
CA SER A 205 -1.03 22.48 10.22
C SER A 205 -1.86 22.60 8.94
N THR A 206 -1.29 22.33 7.75
CA THR A 206 -1.96 22.53 6.45
C THR A 206 -2.51 21.24 5.82
N LEU A 207 -2.11 20.08 6.35
CA LEU A 207 -2.54 18.78 5.84
C LEU A 207 -3.74 18.26 6.64
N LEU A 208 -4.92 18.79 6.29
CA LEU A 208 -6.28 18.30 6.57
C LEU A 208 -6.74 18.15 8.05
N PRO A 209 -7.86 18.78 8.45
CA PRO A 209 -8.43 18.66 9.79
C PRO A 209 -9.41 17.48 9.88
N HIS A 210 -9.00 16.22 9.70
CA HIS A 210 -9.90 15.08 9.94
C HIS A 210 -9.24 13.86 10.62
N GLN A 211 -9.36 13.91 11.95
CA GLN A 211 -9.68 12.86 12.92
C GLN A 211 -8.83 11.57 13.01
N ASP A 212 -8.48 11.34 14.29
CA ASP A 212 -8.02 10.17 15.03
C ASP A 212 -6.62 9.58 14.76
N GLY A 213 -5.69 10.02 15.61
CA GLY A 213 -4.73 9.15 16.32
C GLY A 213 -3.45 8.71 15.59
N ALA A 214 -3.46 8.45 14.29
CA ALA A 214 -2.32 7.80 13.61
C ALA A 214 -1.45 8.73 12.75
N LEU A 215 -1.99 9.88 12.33
CA LEU A 215 -1.34 10.81 11.38
C LEU A 215 -0.75 12.06 12.04
N VAL A 216 -0.70 12.12 13.37
CA VAL A 216 0.13 13.09 14.11
C VAL A 216 1.55 12.52 14.22
N LYS A 217 2.20 12.27 13.08
CA LYS A 217 3.63 11.95 13.06
C LYS A 217 4.40 13.24 12.80
N ASP A 218 5.51 13.38 13.52
CA ASP A 218 6.40 14.52 13.37
C ASP A 218 6.81 14.70 11.90
N HIS A 219 6.96 15.95 11.47
CA HIS A 219 7.32 16.33 10.11
C HIS A 219 8.58 15.59 9.62
N SER A 220 9.55 15.39 10.52
CA SER A 220 10.78 14.66 10.23
C SER A 220 10.52 13.18 9.93
N SER A 221 9.63 12.52 10.67
CA SER A 221 9.26 11.11 10.43
C SER A 221 8.66 10.90 9.04
N ARG A 222 7.84 11.85 8.59
CA ARG A 222 7.25 11.83 7.25
C ARG A 222 8.32 11.93 6.16
N ILE A 223 9.26 12.87 6.30
CA ILE A 223 10.37 13.05 5.36
C ILE A 223 11.25 11.79 5.29
N LEU A 224 11.59 11.22 6.45
CA LEU A 224 12.39 9.99 6.52
C LEU A 224 11.66 8.79 5.90
N SER A 225 10.34 8.72 6.05
CA SER A 225 9.51 7.69 5.43
C SER A 225 9.49 7.83 3.91
N ILE A 226 9.33 9.05 3.38
CA ILE A 226 9.42 9.31 1.93
C ILE A 226 10.78 8.88 1.38
N ALA A 227 11.87 9.28 2.05
CA ALA A 227 13.22 8.89 1.67
C ALA A 227 13.40 7.36 1.67
N SER A 228 12.85 6.68 2.68
CA SER A 228 12.91 5.22 2.78
C SER A 228 12.13 4.52 1.67
N VAL A 229 10.95 5.04 1.30
CA VAL A 229 10.17 4.50 0.17
C VAL A 229 10.94 4.64 -1.15
N LEU A 230 11.53 5.82 -1.40
CA LEU A 230 12.33 6.07 -2.61
C LEU A 230 13.57 5.18 -2.67
N LEU A 231 14.26 4.96 -1.54
CA LEU A 231 15.38 4.01 -1.47
C LEU A 231 14.94 2.56 -1.69
N LEU A 232 13.75 2.18 -1.23
CA LEU A 232 13.17 0.85 -1.52
C LEU A 232 12.79 0.70 -2.99
N MET A 233 12.27 1.75 -3.63
CA MET A 233 12.04 1.77 -5.07
C MET A 233 13.36 1.65 -5.82
N HIS A 234 14.39 2.42 -5.45
CA HIS A 234 15.72 2.32 -6.06
C HIS A 234 16.34 0.92 -5.92
N GLY A 235 16.04 0.19 -4.85
CA GLY A 235 16.48 -1.19 -4.69
C GLY A 235 15.87 -2.20 -5.69
N ASP A 236 14.83 -1.81 -6.46
CA ASP A 236 14.20 -2.63 -7.48
C ASP A 236 14.63 -2.16 -8.89
N VAL A 237 15.28 -3.06 -9.64
CA VAL A 237 15.86 -2.76 -10.98
C VAL A 237 14.82 -2.22 -11.97
N LYS A 238 13.55 -2.63 -11.90
CA LYS A 238 12.51 -2.09 -12.79
C LYS A 238 12.15 -0.67 -12.40
N MET A 239 12.04 -0.43 -11.10
CA MET A 239 11.73 0.89 -10.56
C MET A 239 12.87 1.89 -10.79
N GLN A 240 14.13 1.47 -10.79
CA GLN A 240 15.27 2.33 -11.13
C GLN A 240 15.09 3.05 -12.48
N LYS A 241 14.68 2.31 -13.51
CA LYS A 241 14.44 2.88 -14.86
C LYS A 241 13.31 3.90 -14.87
N LEU A 242 12.25 3.64 -14.09
CA LEU A 242 11.11 4.55 -13.98
C LEU A 242 11.48 5.80 -13.18
N LEU A 243 12.26 5.65 -12.10
CA LEU A 243 12.78 6.76 -11.31
C LEU A 243 13.67 7.67 -12.16
N LEU A 244 14.52 7.09 -13.03
CA LEU A 244 15.32 7.87 -13.99
C LEU A 244 14.44 8.70 -14.95
N ALA A 245 13.32 8.12 -15.43
CA ALA A 245 12.36 8.84 -16.26
C ALA A 245 11.65 9.99 -15.50
N CYS A 246 11.60 9.92 -14.17
CA CYS A 246 11.02 10.93 -13.27
C CYS A 246 12.09 11.80 -12.58
N LYS A 247 13.26 11.98 -13.20
CA LYS A 247 14.41 12.71 -12.61
C LYS A 247 14.02 14.08 -12.06
N THR A 248 13.24 14.86 -12.80
CA THR A 248 12.81 16.21 -12.38
C THR A 248 12.06 16.17 -11.04
N GLN A 249 11.10 15.25 -10.89
CA GLN A 249 10.30 15.11 -9.68
C GLN A 249 11.16 14.67 -8.49
N ILE A 250 12.11 13.76 -8.73
CA ILE A 250 13.06 13.33 -7.71
C ILE A 250 13.98 14.47 -7.28
N THR A 251 14.48 15.27 -8.23
CA THR A 251 15.30 16.46 -7.94
C THR A 251 14.51 17.48 -7.12
N ASN A 252 13.23 17.68 -7.42
CA ASN A 252 12.38 18.57 -6.63
C ASN A 252 12.22 18.07 -5.18
N ILE A 253 12.00 16.77 -4.98
CA ILE A 253 11.95 16.16 -3.64
C ILE A 253 13.26 16.42 -2.88
N LEU A 254 14.42 16.17 -3.52
CA LEU A 254 15.72 16.44 -2.92
C LEU A 254 15.89 17.93 -2.56
N GLN A 255 15.46 18.83 -3.44
CA GLN A 255 15.54 20.26 -3.20
C GLN A 255 14.65 20.67 -2.01
N SER A 256 13.44 20.12 -1.90
CA SER A 256 12.54 20.35 -0.76
C SER A 256 13.13 19.85 0.56
N MET A 257 13.82 18.70 0.55
CA MET A 257 14.57 18.22 1.73
C MET A 257 15.74 19.16 2.08
N LEU A 258 16.45 19.67 1.07
CA LEU A 258 17.57 20.59 1.25
C LEU A 258 17.12 21.94 1.81
N THR A 259 16.00 22.48 1.34
CA THR A 259 15.46 23.76 1.86
C THR A 259 15.12 23.65 3.34
N LEU A 260 14.52 22.55 3.77
CA LEU A 260 14.23 22.30 5.19
C LEU A 260 15.50 22.21 6.03
N LYS A 261 16.55 21.56 5.51
CA LYS A 261 17.88 21.53 6.15
C LYS A 261 18.45 22.94 6.36
N SER A 262 18.26 23.83 5.39
CA SER A 262 18.81 25.20 5.40
C SER A 262 17.97 26.20 6.19
N SER A 263 16.69 25.90 6.41
CA SER A 263 15.81 26.75 7.20
C SER A 263 16.26 26.75 8.66
N GLY A 264 16.40 27.94 9.25
CA GLY A 264 16.63 28.11 10.69
C GLY A 264 15.40 27.77 11.54
N ASP A 265 14.56 26.84 11.07
CA ASP A 265 13.30 26.52 11.69
C ASP A 265 13.56 25.88 13.05
N ILE A 266 13.09 26.55 14.11
CA ILE A 266 13.34 26.24 15.52
C ILE A 266 12.62 24.95 15.94
N THR A 267 11.72 24.47 15.09
CA THR A 267 10.86 23.30 15.33
C THR A 267 11.58 21.95 15.19
N ILE A 268 12.66 21.86 14.40
CA ILE A 268 13.36 20.59 14.14
C ILE A 268 14.58 20.46 15.06
N SER A 269 14.65 19.36 15.82
CA SER A 269 15.78 19.08 16.70
C SER A 269 17.07 18.80 15.92
N ILE A 270 18.22 18.94 16.59
CA ILE A 270 19.54 18.64 15.99
C ILE A 270 19.61 17.18 15.52
N GLU A 271 19.04 16.25 16.28
CA GLU A 271 19.01 14.84 15.95
C GLU A 271 18.16 14.55 14.70
N GLU A 272 16.96 15.13 14.62
CA GLU A 272 16.09 15.01 13.45
C GLU A 272 16.74 15.59 12.20
N ARG A 273 17.39 16.76 12.33
CA ARG A 273 18.14 17.38 11.23
C ARG A 273 19.28 16.49 10.75
N HIS A 274 19.98 15.81 11.67
CA HIS A 274 21.02 14.85 11.32
C HIS A 274 20.44 13.62 10.59
N LYS A 275 19.31 13.07 11.05
CA LYS A 275 18.63 11.95 10.39
C LYS A 275 18.18 12.33 8.97
N ILE A 276 17.55 13.49 8.80
CA ILE A 276 17.13 14.01 7.49
C ILE A 276 18.34 14.18 6.57
N ARG A 277 19.45 14.74 7.08
CA ARG A 277 20.69 14.87 6.31
C ARG A 277 21.24 13.52 5.84
N SER A 278 21.30 12.54 6.74
CA SER A 278 21.75 11.19 6.39
C SER A 278 20.85 10.55 5.31
N ALA A 279 19.53 10.71 5.43
CA ALA A 279 18.58 10.22 4.43
C ALA A 279 18.75 10.92 3.07
N TYR A 280 18.94 12.24 3.07
CA TYR A 280 19.23 13.04 1.88
C TYR A 280 20.52 12.56 1.19
N ASP A 281 21.62 12.41 1.94
CA ASP A 281 22.92 12.02 1.38
C ASP A 281 22.83 10.60 0.77
N ARG A 282 22.09 9.67 1.40
CA ARG A 282 21.82 8.33 0.87
C ARG A 282 20.99 8.35 -0.41
N LEU A 283 19.95 9.19 -0.48
CA LEU A 283 19.15 9.36 -1.69
C LEU A 283 19.97 9.93 -2.84
N VAL A 284 20.77 10.97 -2.58
CA VAL A 284 21.67 11.55 -3.58
C VAL A 284 22.62 10.49 -4.11
N ALA A 285 23.27 9.72 -3.24
CA ALA A 285 24.15 8.64 -3.66
C ALA A 285 23.42 7.61 -4.55
N ALA A 286 22.22 7.18 -4.15
CA ALA A 286 21.40 6.25 -4.93
C ALA A 286 20.99 6.82 -6.29
N ILE A 287 20.61 8.09 -6.36
CA ILE A 287 20.21 8.72 -7.62
C ILE A 287 21.40 8.91 -8.55
N SER A 288 22.57 9.26 -8.00
CA SER A 288 23.80 9.37 -8.79
C SER A 288 24.21 8.04 -9.44
N THR A 289 23.91 6.88 -8.82
CA THR A 289 24.16 5.59 -9.49
C THR A 289 23.25 5.34 -10.70
N LEU A 290 22.07 5.96 -10.76
CA LEU A 290 21.17 5.84 -11.90
C LEU A 290 21.70 6.53 -13.17
N GLU A 291 22.70 7.40 -13.05
CA GLU A 291 23.27 8.14 -14.19
C GLU A 291 24.40 7.39 -14.91
N TYR A 292 24.89 6.29 -14.34
CA TYR A 292 26.06 5.54 -14.84
C TYR A 292 25.73 4.12 -15.37
N ASP A 293 24.45 3.73 -15.39
CA ASP A 293 23.94 2.46 -15.96
C ASP A 293 23.07 2.71 -17.20
#